data_AF-A0A9C8A7X1-F1
#
_entry.id   AF-A0A9C8A7X1-F1
#
_cell.length_a   1.000
_cell.length_b   1.000
_cell.length_c   1.000
_cell.angle_alpha   90.00
_cell.angle_beta   90.00
_cell.angle_gamma   90.00
#
_symmetry.space_group_name_H-M   'P 1'
#
loop_
_entity.id
_entity.type
_entity.pdbx_description
1 polymer ?
#
loop_
_entity_poly.entity_id
_entity_poly.type
_entity_poly.pdbx_seq_one_letter_code
_entity_poly.pdbx_strand_id
1 'polypeptide(L)'
;MKNPAGVECHYFFGDYFRGRNREECRLLKSANPPINWEPKFCDNCPVPAIRRANSCEDMQLKPTLKRPLPLMPKRVQVTAYCRKTHQDVAEPQIGCGECHKLPEVFLAD
;
A
#
# COMPACT_ATOMS: atom_id res chain seq x y z
N MET A 1 -4.78 0.55 12.78
CA MET A 1 -5.46 1.82 13.07
C MET A 1 -6.18 2.27 11.81
N LYS A 2 -7.41 2.76 11.96
CA LYS A 2 -8.16 3.39 10.86
C LYS A 2 -7.47 4.69 10.44
N ASN A 3 -7.26 4.84 9.14
CA ASN A 3 -6.81 6.09 8.54
C ASN A 3 -7.97 7.12 8.48
N PRO A 4 -7.74 8.35 8.00
CA PRO A 4 -8.79 9.37 7.90
C PRO A 4 -9.99 8.99 7.02
N ALA A 5 -9.83 8.04 6.10
CA ALA A 5 -10.94 7.48 5.31
C ALA A 5 -11.70 6.35 6.05
N GLY A 6 -11.40 6.11 7.33
CA GLY A 6 -12.08 5.12 8.16
C GLY A 6 -11.68 3.67 7.90
N VAL A 7 -10.64 3.41 7.10
CA VAL A 7 -10.18 2.06 6.75
C VAL A 7 -8.88 1.69 7.45
N GLU A 8 -8.76 0.43 7.87
CA GLU A 8 -7.52 -0.09 8.46
C GLU A 8 -6.37 -0.01 7.44
N CYS A 9 -5.28 0.67 7.82
CA CYS A 9 -4.11 0.83 6.97
C CYS A 9 -2.82 0.60 7.77
N HIS A 10 -2.03 -0.39 7.36
CA HIS A 10 -0.77 -0.76 8.03
C HIS A 10 0.24 0.41 8.07
N TYR A 11 0.22 1.28 7.07
CA TYR A 11 1.17 2.40 6.95
C TYR A 11 0.69 3.68 7.62
N PHE A 12 -0.56 3.73 8.09
CA PHE A 12 -1.07 4.89 8.79
C PHE A 12 -0.62 4.86 10.25
N PHE A 13 -0.15 6.01 10.75
CA PHE A 13 0.17 6.21 12.14
C PHE A 13 -0.47 7.51 12.62
N GLY A 14 -1.12 7.44 13.79
CA GLY A 14 -1.66 8.58 14.52
C GLY A 14 -1.17 8.58 15.96
N ASP A 15 -0.61 9.69 16.44
CA ASP A 15 -0.31 9.97 17.85
C ASP A 15 -1.27 11.05 18.36
N TYR A 16 -2.21 10.61 19.20
CA TYR A 16 -3.21 11.47 19.84
C TYR A 16 -3.01 11.61 21.36
N PHE A 17 -1.87 11.16 21.88
CA PHE A 17 -1.66 11.09 23.31
C PHE A 17 -1.54 12.50 23.92
N ARG A 18 -2.31 12.76 24.98
CA ARG A 18 -2.28 14.01 25.76
C ARG A 18 -2.38 15.29 24.91
N GLY A 19 -3.34 15.32 23.98
CA GLY A 19 -3.61 16.49 23.14
C GLY A 19 -2.67 16.66 21.96
N ARG A 20 -1.77 15.70 21.72
CA ARG A 20 -1.09 15.59 20.43
C ARG A 20 -2.09 15.27 19.32
N ASN A 21 -1.78 15.68 18.11
CA ASN A 21 -2.52 15.30 16.92
C ASN A 21 -1.54 15.21 15.75
N ARG A 22 -0.75 14.13 15.74
CA ARG A 22 0.22 13.88 14.68
C ARG A 22 -0.21 12.67 13.89
N GLU A 23 -0.50 12.88 12.62
CA GLU A 23 -0.80 11.83 11.66
C GLU A 23 0.31 11.76 10.61
N GLU A 24 0.66 10.55 10.16
CA GLU A 24 1.54 10.35 9.02
C GLU A 24 1.19 9.06 8.25
N CYS A 25 1.52 9.05 6.97
CA CYS A 25 1.61 7.83 6.18
C CYS A 25 3.07 7.43 6.02
N ARG A 26 3.48 6.35 6.70
CA ARG A 26 4.86 5.85 6.68
C ARG A 26 5.31 5.41 5.30
N LEU A 27 4.39 4.93 4.45
CA LEU A 27 4.69 4.56 3.06
C LEU A 27 5.10 5.77 2.22
N LEU A 28 4.33 6.86 2.29
CA LEU A 28 4.63 8.09 1.54
C LEU A 28 5.90 8.76 2.07
N LYS A 29 6.11 8.73 3.38
CA LYS A 29 7.32 9.22 4.04
C LYS A 29 8.58 8.46 3.64
N SER A 30 8.48 7.14 3.41
CA SER A 30 9.61 6.31 2.94
C SER A 30 9.84 6.37 1.44
N ALA A 31 9.05 7.13 0.68
CA ALA A 31 9.27 7.32 -0.75
C ALA A 31 10.60 8.06 -0.99
N ASN A 32 11.15 7.94 -2.20
CA ASN A 32 12.34 8.67 -2.61
C ASN A 32 12.08 9.44 -3.93
N PRO A 33 11.95 10.77 -3.90
CA PRO A 33 11.95 11.63 -2.71
C PRO A 33 10.71 11.40 -1.82
N PRO A 34 10.75 11.76 -0.52
CA PRO A 34 9.59 11.65 0.37
C PRO A 34 8.39 12.43 -0.16
N ILE A 35 7.19 11.84 -0.03
CA ILE A 35 5.94 12.47 -0.44
C ILE A 35 5.27 13.06 0.80
N ASN A 36 5.01 14.36 0.79
CA ASN A 36 4.23 15.02 1.84
C ASN A 36 2.83 14.42 1.88
N TRP A 37 2.44 13.89 3.03
CA TRP A 37 1.13 13.25 3.22
C TRP A 37 0.06 14.28 3.57
N GLU A 38 -1.16 14.03 3.11
CA GLU A 38 -2.37 14.77 3.48
C GLU A 38 -3.51 13.76 3.74
N PRO A 39 -4.45 14.03 4.66
CA PRO A 39 -5.57 13.13 4.96
C PRO A 39 -6.35 12.67 3.73
N LYS A 40 -6.64 13.58 2.79
CA LYS A 40 -7.37 13.32 1.53
C LYS A 40 -6.73 12.26 0.62
N PHE A 41 -5.45 11.96 0.81
CA PHE A 41 -4.79 10.90 0.05
C PHE A 41 -5.25 9.50 0.47
N CYS A 42 -5.89 9.36 1.63
CA CYS A 42 -6.45 8.11 2.10
C CYS A 42 -7.74 7.71 1.38
N ASP A 43 -8.54 8.67 0.90
CA ASP A 43 -9.88 8.43 0.32
C ASP A 43 -9.87 7.46 -0.87
N ASN A 44 -8.82 7.52 -1.68
CA ASN A 44 -8.67 6.71 -2.89
C ASN A 44 -7.35 5.93 -2.89
N CYS A 45 -6.77 5.67 -1.71
CA CYS A 45 -5.50 4.95 -1.60
C CYS A 45 -5.72 3.46 -1.88
N PRO A 46 -4.99 2.85 -2.83
CA PRO A 46 -5.14 1.42 -3.13
C PRO A 46 -4.52 0.50 -2.07
N VAL A 47 -3.64 1.04 -1.20
CA VAL A 47 -2.80 0.25 -0.29
C VAL A 47 -3.59 -0.60 0.71
N PRO A 48 -4.65 -0.10 1.40
CA PRO A 48 -5.45 -0.93 2.29
C PRO A 48 -6.11 -2.12 1.58
N ALA A 49 -6.58 -1.93 0.34
CA ALA A 49 -7.17 -3.03 -0.42
C ALA A 49 -6.12 -4.08 -0.79
N ILE A 50 -4.96 -3.66 -1.28
CA ILE A 50 -3.84 -4.56 -1.61
C ILE A 50 -3.39 -5.37 -0.40
N ARG A 51 -3.12 -4.71 0.75
CA ARG A 51 -2.63 -5.41 1.95
C ARG A 51 -3.66 -6.34 2.60
N ARG A 52 -4.96 -6.11 2.38
CA ARG A 52 -6.02 -7.04 2.81
C ARG A 52 -6.12 -8.26 1.90
N ALA A 53 -5.92 -8.09 0.59
CA ALA A 53 -5.98 -9.19 -0.37
C ALA A 53 -4.69 -10.02 -0.38
N ASN A 54 -3.54 -9.39 -0.15
CA ASN A 54 -2.23 -10.02 -0.22
C ASN A 54 -1.33 -9.58 0.95
N SER A 55 -1.06 -10.53 1.84
CA SER A 55 -0.21 -10.34 3.02
C SER A 55 1.25 -10.70 2.81
N CYS A 56 1.71 -10.90 1.57
CA CYS A 56 3.10 -11.25 1.26
C CYS A 56 4.09 -10.26 1.91
N GLU A 57 5.06 -10.81 2.65
CA GLU A 57 6.11 -10.06 3.35
C GLU A 57 7.24 -9.64 2.40
N ASP A 58 7.44 -10.39 1.31
CA ASP A 58 8.42 -10.06 0.29
C ASP A 58 7.93 -8.96 -0.66
N MET A 59 6.63 -8.67 -0.67
CA MET A 59 6.05 -7.64 -1.54
C MET A 59 6.27 -6.24 -0.97
N GLN A 60 7.04 -5.43 -1.68
CA GLN A 60 7.27 -4.02 -1.41
C GLN A 60 6.36 -3.16 -2.29
N LEU A 61 5.60 -2.25 -1.67
CA LEU A 61 4.83 -1.23 -2.38
C LEU A 61 5.66 0.04 -2.54
N LYS A 62 5.70 0.60 -3.74
CA LYS A 62 6.39 1.86 -4.06
C LYS A 62 5.35 2.91 -4.43
N PRO A 63 5.13 3.94 -3.60
CA PRO A 63 4.10 4.92 -3.86
C PRO A 63 4.57 6.00 -4.84
N THR A 64 3.63 6.53 -5.60
CA THR A 64 3.78 7.78 -6.36
C THR A 64 2.52 8.62 -6.20
N LEU A 65 2.65 9.93 -6.36
CA LEU A 65 1.52 10.84 -6.32
C LEU A 65 1.24 11.33 -7.74
N LYS A 66 0.19 10.79 -8.38
CA LYS A 66 -0.16 11.14 -9.76
C LYS A 66 -1.48 11.86 -9.85
N ARG A 67 -1.58 12.72 -10.85
CA ARG A 67 -2.83 13.37 -11.24
C ARG A 67 -3.36 12.63 -12.47
N PRO A 68 -4.53 11.96 -12.40
CA PRO A 68 -5.06 11.20 -13.53
C PRO A 68 -5.50 12.10 -14.69
N LEU A 69 -6.04 13.29 -14.38
CA LEU A 69 -6.48 14.30 -15.36
C LEU A 69 -6.22 15.72 -14.83
N PRO A 70 -6.00 16.75 -15.68
CA PRO A 70 -5.58 18.11 -15.25
C PRO A 70 -6.43 18.77 -14.15
N LEU A 71 -7.73 18.49 -14.11
CA LEU A 71 -8.68 19.04 -13.13
C LEU A 71 -8.94 18.11 -11.93
N MET A 72 -8.40 16.90 -11.93
CA MET A 72 -8.59 15.95 -10.83
C MET A 72 -7.56 16.17 -9.71
N PRO A 73 -7.93 15.90 -8.45
CA PRO A 73 -6.97 15.91 -7.36
C PRO A 73 -5.90 14.85 -7.59
N LYS A 74 -4.71 15.09 -7.02
CA LYS A 74 -3.65 14.08 -6.98
C LYS A 74 -4.12 12.89 -6.14
N ARG A 75 -3.76 11.68 -6.56
CA ARG A 75 -4.09 10.42 -5.86
C ARG A 75 -2.83 9.56 -5.70
N VAL A 76 -2.83 8.75 -4.64
CA VAL A 76 -1.78 7.77 -4.41
C VAL A 76 -1.93 6.66 -5.45
N GLN A 77 -0.85 6.39 -6.17
CA GLN A 77 -0.67 5.18 -6.97
C GLN A 77 0.46 4.37 -6.36
N VAL A 78 0.44 3.06 -6.59
CA VAL A 78 1.54 2.19 -6.16
C VAL A 78 1.94 1.27 -7.29
N THR A 79 3.23 1.00 -7.39
CA THR A 79 3.73 -0.22 -8.03
C THR A 79 4.12 -1.22 -6.94
N ALA A 80 4.17 -2.49 -7.29
CA ALA A 80 4.58 -3.55 -6.36
C ALA A 80 5.78 -4.30 -6.92
N TYR A 81 6.68 -4.67 -6.03
CA TYR A 81 7.90 -5.40 -6.37
C TYR A 81 8.09 -6.56 -5.38
N CYS A 82 8.39 -7.75 -5.88
CA CYS A 82 8.66 -8.91 -5.06
C CYS A 82 10.16 -9.00 -4.77
N ARG A 83 10.55 -8.90 -3.49
CA ARG A 83 11.95 -9.02 -3.06
C ARG A 83 12.49 -10.44 -3.15
N LYS A 84 11.62 -11.47 -3.18
CA LYS A 84 12.05 -12.87 -3.29
C LYS A 84 12.41 -13.26 -4.72
N THR A 85 11.59 -12.86 -5.68
CA THR A 85 11.77 -13.19 -7.11
C THR A 85 12.37 -12.06 -7.93
N HIS A 86 12.64 -10.92 -7.30
CA HIS A 86 13.26 -9.74 -7.90
C HIS A 86 12.52 -9.17 -9.13
N GLN A 87 11.19 -9.28 -9.16
CA GLN A 87 10.36 -8.83 -10.28
C GLN A 87 9.24 -7.89 -9.85
N ASP A 88 8.77 -7.09 -10.79
CA ASP A 88 7.54 -6.30 -10.61
C ASP A 88 6.32 -7.23 -10.52
N VAL A 89 5.39 -6.88 -9.65
CA VAL A 89 4.14 -7.61 -9.45
C VAL A 89 3.03 -6.87 -10.17
N ALA A 90 2.55 -7.45 -11.28
CA ALA A 90 1.55 -6.84 -12.15
C ALA A 90 0.21 -6.62 -11.43
N GLU A 91 -0.23 -7.60 -10.64
CA GLU A 91 -1.45 -7.51 -9.83
C GLU A 91 -1.12 -7.69 -8.33
N PRO A 92 -0.90 -6.58 -7.59
CA PRO A 92 -0.47 -6.63 -6.20
C PRO A 92 -1.45 -7.37 -5.27
N GLN A 93 -2.74 -7.39 -5.61
CA GLN A 93 -3.78 -8.11 -4.88
C GLN A 93 -3.63 -9.64 -4.96
N ILE A 94 -2.98 -10.16 -6.01
CA ILE A 94 -2.74 -11.59 -6.21
C ILE A 94 -1.33 -11.97 -5.75
N GLY A 95 -0.33 -11.15 -6.07
CA GLY A 95 1.07 -11.42 -5.75
C GLY A 95 1.87 -11.98 -6.93
N CYS A 96 3.09 -12.45 -6.64
CA CYS A 96 4.06 -12.82 -7.68
C CYS A 96 3.92 -14.26 -8.22
N GLY A 97 2.98 -15.06 -7.70
CA GLY A 97 2.83 -16.49 -8.02
C GLY A 97 3.80 -17.44 -7.30
N GLU A 98 4.95 -16.94 -6.81
CA GLU A 98 6.03 -17.77 -6.27
C GLU A 98 6.18 -17.71 -4.74
N CYS A 99 5.70 -16.63 -4.09
CA CYS A 99 5.80 -16.48 -2.63
C CYS A 99 4.81 -17.38 -1.88
N HIS A 100 3.65 -17.67 -2.48
CA HIS A 100 2.56 -18.43 -1.86
C HIS A 100 2.05 -19.50 -2.83
N LYS A 101 2.90 -20.48 -3.13
CA LYS A 101 2.49 -21.62 -3.98
C LYS A 101 1.40 -22.42 -3.27
N LEU A 102 0.45 -22.90 -4.07
CA LEU A 102 -0.55 -23.85 -3.58
C LEU A 102 0.17 -25.15 -3.19
N PRO A 103 -0.18 -25.75 -2.04
CA PRO A 103 0.30 -27.07 -1.69
C PRO A 103 0.00 -28.10 -2.79
N GLU A 104 0.91 -29.05 -2.98
CA GLU A 104 0.82 -30.06 -4.05
C GLU A 104 -0.47 -30.88 -4.01
N VAL A 105 -1.07 -31.07 -2.83
CA VAL A 105 -2.37 -31.75 -2.67
C VAL A 105 -3.52 -31.08 -3.44
N PHE A 106 -3.39 -29.80 -3.79
CA PHE A 106 -4.37 -29.07 -4.60
C PHE A 106 -4.01 -29.02 -6.10
N LEU A 107 -2.89 -29.64 -6.50
CA LEU A 107 -2.39 -29.65 -7.88
C LEU A 107 -2.51 -31.02 -8.56
N ALA A 108 -2.92 -32.06 -7.81
CA ALA A 108 -3.12 -33.39 -8.34
C ALA A 108 -4.57 -33.57 -8.82
N ASP A 109 -4.74 -33.74 -10.12
CA ASP A 109 -5.95 -34.29 -10.77
C ASP A 109 -5.86 -35.83 -10.86
#